data_AF-A0A7C1GCP2-F1
#
_entry.id   AF-A0A7C1GCP2-F1
#
_cell.length_a   1.000
_cell.length_b   1.000
_cell.length_c   1.000
_cell.angle_alpha   90.00
_cell.angle_beta   90.00
_cell.angle_gamma   90.00
#
_symmetry.space_group_name_H-M   'P 1'
#
loop_
_entity.id
_entity.type
_entity.pdbx_description
1 polymer ?
#
loop_
_entity_poly.entity_id
_entity_poly.type
_entity_poly.pdbx_seq_one_letter_code
_entity_poly.pdbx_strand_id
1 'polypeptide(L)'
;EVVRYGVRAAIESGADLIKTYYTGSTESFRRVVEVAAGVPVLMSGGAKAKTLLDFLYVVKSVMDAGAQGVVVGRNIFQHENPRGAAKAIMAVVHEGYSPEEALKMAEQ
;
A
#
# COMPACT_ATOMS: atom_id res chain seq x y z
N GLU A 1 8.68 -14.92 1.19
CA GLU A 1 8.63 -16.08 0.26
C GLU A 1 7.19 -16.46 -0.06
N VAL A 2 6.38 -16.81 0.96
CA VAL A 2 4.95 -17.13 0.84
C VAL A 2 4.16 -16.12 0.00
N VAL A 3 4.37 -14.82 0.22
CA VAL A 3 3.69 -13.76 -0.54
C VAL A 3 3.95 -13.87 -2.05
N ARG A 4 5.21 -14.04 -2.46
CA ARG A 4 5.57 -14.15 -3.88
C ARG A 4 4.98 -15.39 -4.53
N TYR A 5 5.00 -16.52 -3.82
CA TYR A 5 4.39 -17.75 -4.31
C TYR A 5 2.89 -17.58 -4.53
N GLY A 6 2.18 -16.97 -3.57
CA GLY A 6 0.76 -16.68 -3.70
C GLY A 6 0.44 -15.74 -4.87
N VAL A 7 1.25 -14.70 -5.07
CA VAL A 7 1.11 -13.80 -6.23
C VAL A 7 1.28 -14.56 -7.53
N ARG A 8 2.33 -15.38 -7.67
CA ARG A 8 2.55 -16.14 -8.91
C ARG A 8 1.41 -17.13 -9.17
N ALA A 9 0.95 -17.85 -8.14
CA ALA A 9 -0.17 -18.78 -8.28
C ALA A 9 -1.46 -18.08 -8.74
N ALA A 10 -1.75 -16.88 -8.22
CA ALA A 10 -2.92 -16.10 -8.62
C ALA A 10 -2.83 -15.65 -10.09
N ILE A 11 -1.66 -15.25 -10.55
CA ILE A 11 -1.43 -14.81 -11.94
C ILE A 11 -1.58 -15.97 -12.91
N GLU A 12 -1.00 -17.13 -12.60
CA GLU A 12 -1.17 -18.35 -13.41
C GLU A 12 -2.64 -18.81 -13.44
N SER A 13 -3.43 -18.44 -12.42
CA SER A 13 -4.87 -18.69 -12.37
C SER A 13 -5.69 -17.65 -13.14
N GLY A 14 -5.05 -16.66 -13.78
CA GLY A 14 -5.71 -15.63 -14.61
C GLY A 14 -6.17 -14.40 -13.84
N ALA A 15 -5.54 -14.05 -12.71
CA ALA A 15 -5.89 -12.83 -11.99
C ALA A 15 -5.53 -11.56 -12.77
N ASP A 16 -6.49 -10.64 -12.93
CA ASP A 16 -6.27 -9.30 -13.51
C ASP A 16 -5.69 -8.30 -12.51
N LEU A 17 -5.78 -8.60 -11.20
CA LEU A 17 -5.39 -7.71 -10.12
C LEU A 17 -4.95 -8.52 -8.90
N ILE A 18 -3.86 -8.09 -8.27
CA ILE A 18 -3.31 -8.72 -7.08
C ILE A 18 -3.45 -7.81 -5.87
N LYS A 19 -4.19 -8.26 -4.85
CA LYS A 19 -4.15 -7.69 -3.50
C LYS A 19 -3.28 -8.56 -2.61
N THR A 20 -2.26 -7.99 -1.98
CA THR A 20 -1.34 -8.77 -1.15
C THR A 20 -0.80 -8.02 0.06
N TYR A 21 -0.07 -8.68 0.95
CA TYR A 21 0.44 -8.10 2.19
C TYR A 21 1.79 -7.42 1.99
N TYR A 22 2.03 -6.33 2.72
CA TYR A 22 3.37 -5.73 2.82
C TYR A 22 4.38 -6.74 3.37
N THR A 23 5.57 -6.77 2.78
CA THR A 23 6.61 -7.76 3.12
C THR A 23 7.70 -7.24 4.05
N GLY A 24 7.55 -6.01 4.56
CA GLY A 24 8.40 -5.43 5.60
C GLY A 24 9.44 -4.43 5.10
N SER A 25 9.69 -4.35 3.79
CA SER A 25 10.57 -3.33 3.19
C SER A 25 10.23 -3.08 1.72
N THR A 26 10.66 -1.92 1.21
CA THR A 26 10.60 -1.59 -0.22
C THR A 26 11.24 -2.69 -1.06
N GLU A 27 12.41 -3.19 -0.65
CA GLU A 27 13.20 -4.14 -1.43
C GLU A 27 12.57 -5.52 -1.48
N SER A 28 11.98 -5.95 -0.36
CA SER A 28 11.26 -7.22 -0.30
C SER A 28 9.95 -7.16 -1.10
N PHE A 29 9.27 -6.01 -1.11
CA PHE A 29 8.02 -5.81 -1.83
C PHE A 29 8.25 -5.61 -3.33
N ARG A 30 9.37 -5.02 -3.73
CA ARG A 30 9.77 -4.91 -5.15
C ARG A 30 9.86 -6.29 -5.80
N ARG A 31 10.40 -7.28 -5.09
CA ARG A 31 10.40 -8.69 -5.55
C ARG A 31 8.99 -9.27 -5.69
N VAL A 32 7.98 -8.75 -4.99
CA VAL A 32 6.58 -9.15 -5.16
C VAL A 32 6.01 -8.55 -6.44
N VAL A 33 6.32 -7.29 -6.72
CA VAL A 33 5.94 -6.61 -7.97
C VAL A 33 6.61 -7.27 -9.17
N GLU A 34 7.88 -7.63 -9.09
CA GLU A 34 8.62 -8.31 -10.17
C GLU A 34 7.99 -9.65 -10.55
N VAL A 35 7.64 -10.50 -9.57
CA VAL A 35 6.97 -11.77 -9.85
C VAL A 35 5.53 -11.59 -10.34
N ALA A 36 4.98 -10.37 -10.26
CA ALA A 36 3.64 -10.07 -10.72
C ALA A 36 3.54 -9.95 -12.25
N ALA A 37 4.67 -9.95 -12.97
CA ALA A 37 4.73 -10.04 -14.44
C ALA A 37 3.80 -9.07 -15.19
N GLY A 38 3.65 -7.84 -14.69
CA GLY A 38 2.82 -6.79 -15.28
C GLY A 38 1.37 -6.75 -14.80
N VAL A 39 0.93 -7.73 -14.00
CA VAL A 39 -0.38 -7.68 -13.33
C VAL A 39 -0.30 -6.69 -12.15
N PRO A 40 -1.26 -5.74 -12.03
CA PRO A 40 -1.16 -4.72 -11.00
C PRO A 40 -1.23 -5.27 -9.57
N VAL A 41 -0.32 -4.76 -8.72
CA VAL A 41 -0.21 -5.15 -7.31
C VAL A 41 -0.64 -4.01 -6.40
N LEU A 42 -1.60 -4.28 -5.53
CA LEU A 42 -2.05 -3.37 -4.48
C LEU A 42 -1.76 -3.97 -3.10
N MET A 43 -1.22 -3.13 -2.21
CA MET A 43 -0.94 -3.54 -0.85
C MET A 43 -2.19 -3.44 0.04
N SER A 44 -2.49 -4.53 0.75
CA SER A 44 -3.54 -4.61 1.76
C SER A 44 -3.14 -3.81 3.00
N GLY A 45 -3.97 -2.86 3.41
CA GLY A 45 -3.67 -1.93 4.50
C GLY A 45 -3.49 -2.57 5.88
N GLY A 46 -3.71 -3.87 6.05
CA GLY A 46 -3.32 -4.60 7.27
C GLY A 46 -4.08 -4.17 8.54
N ALA A 47 -3.45 -4.41 9.69
CA ALA A 47 -3.93 -3.95 11.00
C ALA A 47 -3.83 -2.42 11.12
N LYS A 48 -4.60 -1.84 12.03
CA LYS A 48 -4.48 -0.41 12.34
C LYS A 48 -3.04 -0.16 12.83
N ALA A 49 -2.34 0.76 12.18
CA ALA A 49 -1.02 1.22 12.59
C ALA A 49 -1.12 2.04 13.89
N LYS A 50 0.03 2.25 14.55
CA LYS A 50 0.08 3.09 15.76
C LYS A 50 -0.27 4.54 15.44
N THR A 51 0.26 5.05 14.35
CA THR A 51 -0.01 6.40 13.85
C THR A 51 -0.34 6.39 12.35
N LEU A 52 -0.99 7.45 11.87
CA LEU A 52 -1.20 7.64 10.43
C LEU A 52 0.14 7.78 9.70
N LEU A 53 1.12 8.47 10.29
CA LEU A 53 2.44 8.64 9.71
C LEU A 53 3.18 7.31 9.49
N ASP A 54 3.14 6.41 10.48
CA ASP A 54 3.70 5.06 10.33
C ASP A 54 3.08 4.32 9.14
N PHE A 55 1.76 4.46 8.97
CA PHE A 55 1.07 3.86 7.84
C PHE A 55 1.45 4.51 6.50
N LEU A 56 1.59 5.85 6.46
CA LEU A 56 2.01 6.57 5.25
C LEU A 56 3.42 6.18 4.80
N TYR A 57 4.36 5.88 5.72
CA TYR A 57 5.66 5.32 5.34
C TYR A 57 5.55 3.93 4.70
N VAL A 58 4.65 3.08 5.20
CA VAL A 58 4.38 1.78 4.55
C VAL A 58 3.78 1.97 3.16
N VAL A 59 2.83 2.90 3.02
CA VAL A 59 2.24 3.25 1.71
C VAL A 59 3.35 3.75 0.76
N LYS A 60 4.19 4.68 1.20
CA LYS A 60 5.31 5.20 0.39
C LYS A 60 6.28 4.09 -0.02
N SER A 61 6.66 3.24 0.92
CA SER A 61 7.54 2.10 0.68
C SER A 61 7.00 1.15 -0.41
N VAL A 62 5.70 0.88 -0.45
CA VAL A 62 5.13 0.02 -1.50
C VAL A 62 4.98 0.74 -2.83
N MET A 63 4.65 2.03 -2.83
CA MET A 63 4.61 2.82 -4.08
C MET A 63 6.02 2.88 -4.70
N ASP A 64 7.06 3.12 -3.90
CA ASP A 64 8.46 3.14 -4.34
C ASP A 64 8.99 1.76 -4.77
N ALA A 65 8.32 0.68 -4.35
CA ALA A 65 8.57 -0.67 -4.80
C ALA A 65 7.92 -0.99 -6.16
N GLY A 66 7.08 -0.10 -6.70
CA GLY A 66 6.36 -0.27 -7.96
C GLY A 66 4.93 -0.79 -7.82
N ALA A 67 4.35 -0.77 -6.62
CA ALA A 67 2.92 -1.06 -6.45
C ALA A 67 2.07 -0.03 -7.19
N GLN A 68 0.87 -0.44 -7.63
CA GLN A 68 -0.08 0.42 -8.34
C GLN A 68 -1.24 0.87 -7.45
N GLY A 69 -1.07 0.75 -6.13
CA GLY A 69 -2.02 1.31 -5.15
C GLY A 69 -2.09 0.51 -3.86
N VAL A 70 -3.14 0.80 -3.09
CA VAL A 70 -3.38 0.23 -1.77
C VAL A 70 -4.87 -0.06 -1.57
N VAL A 71 -5.19 -1.11 -0.83
CA VAL A 71 -6.56 -1.47 -0.45
C VAL A 71 -6.68 -1.33 1.06
N VAL A 72 -7.19 -0.18 1.51
CA VAL A 72 -7.12 0.24 2.91
C VAL A 72 -8.50 0.20 3.57
N GLY A 73 -8.57 -0.45 4.73
CA GLY A 73 -9.77 -0.49 5.58
C GLY A 73 -9.51 0.19 6.93
N ARG A 74 -9.00 -0.58 7.91
CA ARG A 74 -8.85 -0.14 9.31
C ARG A 74 -8.07 1.16 9.50
N ASN A 75 -7.03 1.38 8.69
CA ASN A 75 -6.26 2.63 8.74
C ASN A 75 -7.02 3.87 8.25
N ILE A 76 -8.23 3.71 7.69
CA ILE A 76 -9.17 4.79 7.36
C ILE A 76 -10.33 4.80 8.36
N PHE A 77 -11.15 3.74 8.40
CA PHE A 77 -12.43 3.79 9.13
C PHE A 77 -12.29 3.73 10.65
N GLN A 78 -11.12 3.34 11.20
CA GLN A 78 -10.84 3.40 12.64
C GLN A 78 -9.97 4.61 13.02
N HIS A 79 -9.70 5.52 12.08
CA HIS A 79 -9.02 6.79 12.36
C HIS A 79 -10.05 7.79 12.91
N GLU A 80 -9.63 8.68 13.81
CA GLU A 80 -10.53 9.71 14.39
C GLU A 80 -11.03 10.69 13.33
N ASN A 81 -10.21 10.94 12.31
CA ASN A 81 -10.57 11.68 11.10
C ASN A 81 -10.42 10.78 9.85
N PRO A 82 -11.44 9.98 9.46
CA PRO A 82 -11.36 9.09 8.31
C PRO A 82 -11.16 9.83 6.98
N ARG A 83 -11.77 11.01 6.83
CA ARG A 83 -11.64 11.85 5.63
C ARG A 83 -10.21 12.34 5.45
N GLY A 84 -9.59 12.85 6.52
CA GLY A 84 -8.20 13.28 6.53
C GLY A 84 -7.23 12.13 6.24
N ALA A 85 -7.44 10.97 6.87
CA ALA A 85 -6.64 9.77 6.60
C ALA A 85 -6.73 9.35 5.12
N ALA A 86 -7.93 9.33 4.54
CA ALA A 86 -8.12 9.03 3.12
C ALA A 86 -7.42 10.05 2.21
N LYS A 87 -7.53 11.36 2.49
CA LYS A 87 -6.82 12.42 1.75
C LYS A 87 -5.31 12.21 1.76
N ALA A 88 -4.73 11.99 2.94
CA ALA A 88 -3.29 11.78 3.08
C ALA A 88 -2.80 10.55 2.30
N ILE A 89 -3.54 9.44 2.37
CA ILE A 89 -3.20 8.23 1.61
C ILE A 89 -3.26 8.50 0.11
N MET A 90 -4.30 9.19 -0.37
CA MET A 90 -4.42 9.56 -1.79
C MET A 90 -3.26 10.44 -2.25
N ALA A 91 -2.80 11.40 -1.44
CA ALA A 91 -1.67 12.26 -1.77
C ALA A 91 -0.38 11.46 -2.00
N VAL A 92 -0.11 10.44 -1.17
CA VAL A 92 1.05 9.55 -1.38
C VAL A 92 0.88 8.69 -2.63
N VAL A 93 -0.32 8.13 -2.85
CA VAL A 93 -0.56 7.15 -3.92
C VAL A 93 -0.65 7.80 -5.30
N HIS A 94 -1.32 8.94 -5.41
CA HIS A 94 -1.66 9.56 -6.69
C HIS A 94 -0.81 10.79 -7.03
N GLU A 95 -0.31 11.50 -6.01
CA GLU A 95 0.39 12.77 -6.20
C GLU A 95 1.88 12.68 -5.84
N GLY A 96 2.34 11.56 -5.28
CA GLY A 96 3.75 11.30 -5.00
C GLY A 96 4.32 12.06 -3.80
N TYR A 97 3.45 12.60 -2.93
CA TYR A 97 3.84 13.36 -1.74
C TYR A 97 4.65 12.48 -0.77
N SER A 98 5.56 13.11 -0.01
CA SER A 98 6.20 12.44 1.12
C SER A 98 5.18 12.15 2.25
N PRO A 99 5.41 11.12 3.10
CA PRO A 99 4.56 10.83 4.24
C PRO A 99 4.31 12.04 5.16
N GLU A 100 5.31 12.89 5.36
CA GLU A 100 5.25 14.08 6.20
C GLU A 100 4.41 15.19 5.57
N GLU A 101 4.52 15.40 4.25
CA GLU A 101 3.68 16.36 3.54
C GLU A 101 2.23 15.88 3.47
N ALA A 102 2.03 14.60 3.19
CA ALA A 102 0.70 13.99 3.14
C ALA A 102 0.00 14.05 4.51
N LEU A 103 0.73 13.88 5.61
CA LEU A 103 0.17 13.98 6.96
C LEU A 103 -0.47 15.36 7.20
N LYS A 104 0.17 16.44 6.73
CA LYS A 104 -0.38 17.81 6.85
C LYS A 104 -1.72 17.97 6.11
N MET A 105 -1.97 17.18 5.07
CA MET A 105 -3.25 17.20 4.35
C MET A 105 -4.39 16.51 5.11
N ALA A 106 -4.08 15.69 6.12
CA ALA A 106 -5.09 15.09 6.99
C ALA A 106 -5.67 16.11 7.99
N GLU A 107 -4.93 17.17 8.27
CA GLU A 107 -5.29 18.24 9.23
C GLU A 107 -6.08 19.38 8.58
N GLN A 108 -6.21 19.37 7.24
CA GLN A 108 -6.96 20.35 6.43
C GLN A 108 -8.36 19.87 6.04
#